data_AF-A0A3Q8SW89-F1
#
_entry.id   AF-A0A3Q8SW89-F1
#
_cell.length_a   1.000
_cell.length_b   1.000
_cell.length_c   1.000
_cell.angle_alpha   90.00
_cell.angle_beta   90.00
_cell.angle_gamma   90.00
#
_symmetry.space_group_name_H-M   'P 1'
#
loop_
_entity.id
_entity.type
_entity.pdbx_description
1 polymer ?
#
loop_
_entity_poly.entity_id
_entity_poly.type
_entity_poly.pdbx_seq_one_letter_code
_entity_poly.pdbx_strand_id
1 'polypeptide(L)'
;MNCKKIVKEVDKQIAPKLAEIEDQIVYNQVKALQAFQDNSVAEADLNGATGYGDDDIGRDKLDRIYAQVFDAEDALVRPQFVSGTHTLFTALNGNLKYGDTLTYLTGCHMILCKK
;
A
#
# COMPACT_ATOMS: atom_id res chain seq x y z
N MET A 1 -9.46 21.60 35.45
CA MET A 1 -8.55 21.23 34.35
C MET A 1 -9.23 21.65 33.04
N ASN A 2 -8.67 22.61 32.30
CA ASN A 2 -9.38 23.21 31.15
C ASN A 2 -8.82 22.64 29.84
N CYS A 3 -9.43 21.57 29.33
CA CYS A 3 -8.99 20.84 28.13
C CYS A 3 -8.76 21.76 26.92
N LYS A 4 -9.53 22.85 26.79
CA LYS A 4 -9.38 23.82 25.70
C LYS A 4 -8.02 24.53 25.69
N LYS A 5 -7.40 24.74 26.86
CA LYS A 5 -6.06 25.34 26.95
C LYS A 5 -4.99 24.37 26.50
N ILE A 6 -5.09 23.11 26.95
CA ILE A 6 -4.15 22.04 26.61
C ILE A 6 -4.16 21.77 25.10
N VAL A 7 -5.33 21.70 24.47
CA VAL A 7 -5.44 21.52 23.00
C VAL A 7 -4.70 22.62 22.26
N LYS A 8 -4.95 23.90 22.58
CA LYS A 8 -4.26 25.03 21.91
C LYS A 8 -2.75 25.02 22.10
N GLU A 9 -2.26 24.50 23.22
CA GLU A 9 -0.84 24.39 23.49
C GLU A 9 -0.22 23.26 22.66
N VAL A 10 -0.86 22.09 22.63
CA VAL A 10 -0.44 20.95 21.82
C VAL A 10 -0.49 21.28 20.32
N ASP A 11 -1.53 21.96 19.84
CA ASP A 11 -1.67 22.39 18.45
C ASP A 11 -0.44 23.20 18.01
N LYS A 12 0.02 24.13 18.86
CA LYS A 12 1.23 24.92 18.59
C LYS A 12 2.51 24.07 18.61
N GLN A 13 2.57 23.07 19.50
CA GLN A 13 3.72 22.17 19.59
C GLN A 13 3.85 21.26 18.37
N ILE A 14 2.73 20.76 17.84
CA ILE A 14 2.73 19.83 16.70
C ILE A 14 2.66 20.52 15.34
N ALA A 15 2.30 21.81 15.28
CA ALA A 15 2.17 22.58 14.04
C ALA A 15 3.36 22.44 13.07
N PRO A 16 4.64 22.48 13.52
CA PRO A 16 5.77 22.28 12.61
C PRO A 16 5.75 20.89 11.95
N LYS A 17 5.38 19.85 12.70
CA LYS A 17 5.32 18.48 12.18
C LYS A 17 4.14 18.27 11.23
N LEU A 18 3.02 18.94 11.50
CA LEU A 18 1.87 18.93 10.59
C LEU A 18 2.22 19.58 9.24
N ALA A 19 2.95 20.70 9.26
CA ALA A 19 3.42 21.33 8.02
C ALA A 19 4.32 20.40 7.19
N GLU A 20 5.26 19.68 7.83
CA GLU A 20 6.06 18.66 7.12
C GLU A 20 5.19 17.55 6.51
N ILE A 21 4.15 17.10 7.22
CA ILE A 21 3.23 16.08 6.74
C ILE A 21 2.39 16.61 5.56
N GLU A 22 1.97 17.88 5.60
CA GLU A 22 1.24 18.52 4.49
C GLU A 22 2.07 18.52 3.19
N ASP A 23 3.35 18.85 3.26
CA ASP A 23 4.25 18.79 2.11
C ASP A 23 4.37 17.35 1.56
N GLN A 24 4.48 16.35 2.45
CA GLN A 24 4.52 14.94 2.07
C GLN A 24 3.20 14.46 1.42
N ILE A 25 2.06 14.95 1.91
CA ILE A 25 0.75 14.64 1.34
C ILE A 25 0.67 15.16 -0.09
N VAL A 26 1.05 16.42 -0.32
CA VAL A 26 1.02 17.02 -1.67
C VAL A 26 1.92 16.24 -2.62
N TYR A 27 3.15 15.93 -2.20
CA TYR A 27 4.07 15.13 -3.00
C TYR A 27 3.48 13.77 -3.38
N ASN A 28 2.96 13.02 -2.41
CA ASN A 28 2.41 11.68 -2.66
C ASN A 28 1.10 11.72 -3.47
N GLN A 29 0.31 12.77 -3.32
CA GLN A 29 -0.91 12.97 -4.11
C GLN A 29 -0.58 13.19 -5.60
N VAL A 30 0.43 14.02 -5.89
CA VAL A 30 0.91 14.24 -7.27
C VAL A 30 1.49 12.94 -7.84
N LYS A 31 2.29 12.21 -7.05
CA LYS A 31 2.86 10.91 -7.45
C LYS A 31 1.77 9.90 -7.83
N ALA A 32 0.73 9.76 -7.01
CA ALA A 32 -0.39 8.88 -7.31
C ALA A 32 -1.17 9.34 -8.56
N LEU A 33 -1.44 10.65 -8.68
CA LEU A 33 -2.14 11.20 -9.84
C LEU A 33 -1.37 10.96 -11.15
N GLN A 34 -0.06 11.16 -11.13
CA GLN A 34 0.80 10.91 -12.29
C GLN A 34 0.73 9.45 -12.72
N ALA A 35 0.79 8.50 -11.78
CA ALA A 35 0.67 7.08 -12.11
C ALA A 35 -0.68 6.72 -12.77
N PHE A 36 -1.78 7.34 -12.34
CA PHE A 36 -3.08 7.18 -12.99
C PHE A 36 -3.10 7.75 -14.42
N GLN A 37 -2.47 8.92 -14.63
CA GLN A 37 -2.38 9.57 -15.94
C GLN A 37 -1.51 8.76 -16.91
N ASP A 38 -0.33 8.32 -16.47
CA ASP A 38 0.61 7.55 -17.29
C ASP A 38 0.01 6.21 -17.73
N ASN A 39 -0.80 5.59 -16.88
CA ASN A 39 -1.51 4.35 -17.20
C ASN A 39 -2.86 4.57 -17.92
N SER A 40 -3.20 5.82 -18.25
CA SER A 40 -4.41 6.19 -18.99
C SER A 40 -5.67 5.55 -18.40
N VAL A 41 -5.87 5.71 -17.09
CA VAL A 41 -7.06 5.18 -16.39
C VAL A 41 -8.31 5.89 -16.90
N ALA A 42 -9.33 5.10 -17.23
CA ALA A 42 -10.62 5.55 -17.74
C ALA A 42 -11.77 4.89 -16.98
N GLU A 43 -12.97 5.43 -17.11
CA GLU A 43 -14.19 4.87 -16.48
C GLU A 43 -14.41 3.40 -16.85
N ALA A 44 -14.07 3.00 -18.08
CA ALA A 44 -14.23 1.62 -18.54
C ALA A 44 -13.42 0.60 -17.71
N ASP A 45 -12.31 1.03 -17.10
CA ASP A 45 -11.45 0.21 -16.25
C ASP A 45 -12.13 -0.15 -14.91
N LEU A 46 -13.25 0.51 -14.56
CA LEU A 46 -13.97 0.30 -13.30
C LEU A 46 -15.05 -0.80 -13.39
N ASN A 47 -15.32 -1.34 -14.57
CA ASN A 47 -16.38 -2.33 -14.78
C ASN A 47 -16.04 -3.72 -14.19
N GLY A 48 -14.75 -4.06 -14.12
CA GLY A 48 -14.25 -5.37 -13.69
C GLY A 48 -14.68 -6.53 -14.61
N ALA A 49 -14.12 -7.71 -14.35
CA ALA A 49 -14.48 -8.95 -15.04
C ALA A 49 -15.27 -9.93 -14.15
N THR A 50 -15.95 -10.88 -14.79
CA THR A 50 -16.68 -11.98 -14.12
C THR A 50 -16.13 -13.34 -14.54
N GLY A 51 -16.53 -14.42 -13.83
CA GLY A 51 -16.04 -15.76 -14.14
C GLY A 51 -14.56 -15.92 -13.81
N TYR A 52 -13.77 -16.39 -14.78
CA TYR A 52 -12.31 -16.54 -14.62
C TYR A 52 -11.57 -15.21 -14.50
N GLY A 53 -12.15 -14.12 -15.03
CA GLY A 53 -11.52 -12.81 -15.01
C GLY A 53 -10.34 -12.68 -15.99
N ASP A 54 -10.40 -13.40 -17.12
CA ASP A 54 -9.41 -13.25 -18.19
C ASP A 54 -9.51 -11.85 -18.81
N ASP A 55 -8.37 -11.30 -19.25
CA ASP A 55 -8.25 -10.01 -19.93
C ASP A 55 -8.92 -8.82 -19.21
N ASP A 56 -8.92 -8.82 -17.87
CA ASP A 56 -9.39 -7.69 -17.07
C ASP A 56 -8.38 -6.53 -17.11
N ILE A 57 -8.56 -5.63 -18.08
CA ILE A 57 -7.69 -4.46 -18.31
C ILE A 57 -7.62 -3.55 -17.09
N GLY A 58 -8.73 -3.39 -16.36
CA GLY A 58 -8.78 -2.51 -15.20
C GLY A 58 -7.92 -3.04 -14.05
N ARG A 59 -7.99 -4.35 -13.81
CA ARG A 59 -7.12 -5.06 -12.88
C ARG A 59 -5.64 -4.93 -13.27
N ASP A 60 -5.32 -5.13 -14.55
CA ASP A 60 -3.93 -5.09 -15.02
C ASP A 60 -3.36 -3.66 -15.05
N LYS A 61 -4.19 -2.63 -15.22
CA LYS A 61 -3.79 -1.23 -15.00
C LYS A 61 -3.55 -0.94 -13.52
N LEU A 62 -4.38 -1.47 -12.63
CA LEU A 62 -4.20 -1.26 -11.19
C LEU A 62 -2.84 -1.76 -10.70
N ASP A 63 -2.38 -2.91 -11.20
CA ASP A 63 -1.04 -3.43 -10.89
C ASP A 63 0.05 -2.47 -11.37
N ARG A 64 -0.02 -2.01 -12.62
CA ARG A 64 0.96 -1.06 -13.17
C ARG A 64 1.01 0.25 -12.39
N ILE A 65 -0.14 0.77 -11.97
CA ILE A 65 -0.22 1.97 -11.12
C ILE A 65 0.50 1.72 -9.79
N TYR A 66 0.24 0.59 -9.12
CA TYR A 66 0.91 0.28 -7.87
C TYR A 66 2.41 0.07 -8.04
N ALA A 67 2.84 -0.66 -9.08
CA ALA A 67 4.24 -0.85 -9.41
C ALA A 67 4.95 0.50 -9.60
N GLN A 68 4.35 1.41 -10.38
CA GLN A 68 4.87 2.75 -10.59
C GLN A 68 4.90 3.59 -9.29
N VAL A 69 3.85 3.55 -8.48
CA VAL A 69 3.80 4.31 -7.21
C VAL A 69 4.81 3.76 -6.20
N PHE A 70 5.08 2.46 -6.17
CA PHE A 70 6.04 1.87 -5.24
C PHE A 70 7.46 1.77 -5.80
N ASP A 71 7.69 2.24 -7.03
CA ASP A 71 8.98 2.15 -7.73
C ASP A 71 9.48 0.69 -7.78
N ALA A 72 8.59 -0.20 -8.21
CA ALA A 72 8.83 -1.62 -8.37
C ALA A 72 8.64 -2.04 -9.84
N GLU A 73 9.26 -3.16 -10.22
CA GLU A 73 9.14 -3.71 -11.57
C GLU A 73 7.73 -4.23 -11.87
N ASP A 74 7.04 -4.76 -10.85
CA ASP A 74 5.70 -5.32 -10.95
C ASP A 74 4.94 -5.21 -9.60
N ALA A 75 3.62 -5.38 -9.63
CA ALA A 75 2.78 -5.43 -8.45
C ALA A 75 1.59 -6.40 -8.62
N LEU A 76 1.04 -6.87 -7.50
CA LEU A 76 -0.12 -7.75 -7.50
C LEU A 76 -1.15 -7.25 -6.50
N VAL A 77 -2.19 -6.56 -6.99
CA VAL A 77 -3.22 -5.93 -6.15
C VAL A 77 -4.57 -6.56 -6.41
N ARG A 78 -5.09 -7.30 -5.43
CA ARG A 78 -6.18 -8.25 -5.65
C ARG A 78 -7.16 -8.31 -4.47
N PRO A 79 -8.48 -8.33 -4.73
CA PRO A 79 -9.47 -8.62 -3.68
C PRO A 79 -9.37 -10.06 -3.14
N GLN A 80 -8.71 -10.97 -3.86
CA GLN A 80 -8.43 -12.34 -3.42
C GLN A 80 -7.53 -12.38 -2.17
N PHE A 81 -6.76 -11.32 -1.91
CA PHE A 81 -6.04 -11.17 -0.65
C PHE A 81 -6.97 -10.65 0.46
N VAL A 82 -7.41 -11.57 1.33
CA VAL A 82 -8.31 -11.23 2.46
C VAL A 82 -7.68 -10.31 3.53
N SER A 83 -6.35 -10.17 3.59
CA SER A 83 -5.65 -9.30 4.55
C SER A 83 -4.17 -9.11 4.17
N GLY A 84 -3.51 -8.12 4.79
CA GLY A 84 -2.06 -7.94 4.65
C GLY A 84 -1.23 -9.14 5.15
N THR A 85 -1.71 -9.84 6.19
CA THR A 85 -1.07 -11.09 6.67
C THR A 85 -1.13 -12.18 5.60
N HIS A 86 -2.25 -12.29 4.87
CA HIS A 86 -2.36 -13.23 3.76
C HIS A 86 -1.41 -12.85 2.63
N THR A 87 -1.35 -11.57 2.23
CA THR A 87 -0.44 -11.10 1.18
C THR A 87 1.03 -11.37 1.52
N LEU A 88 1.45 -11.07 2.76
CA LEU A 88 2.82 -11.33 3.21
C LEU A 88 3.14 -12.82 3.23
N PHE A 89 2.24 -13.65 3.75
CA PHE A 89 2.40 -15.11 3.74
C PHE A 89 2.55 -15.65 2.31
N THR A 90 1.71 -15.18 1.38
CA THR A 90 1.78 -15.57 -0.03
C THR A 90 3.10 -15.15 -0.68
N ALA A 91 3.58 -13.93 -0.43
CA ALA A 91 4.86 -13.46 -0.93
C ALA A 91 6.04 -14.32 -0.42
N LEU A 92 6.03 -14.71 0.86
CA LEU A 92 7.06 -15.57 1.43
C LEU A 92 7.00 -16.99 0.87
N ASN A 93 5.83 -17.63 0.84
CA ASN A 93 5.69 -19.00 0.34
C ASN A 93 5.87 -19.12 -1.17
N GLY A 94 5.60 -18.06 -1.93
CA GLY A 94 5.87 -18.02 -3.36
C GLY A 94 7.36 -17.96 -3.69
N ASN A 95 8.19 -17.43 -2.78
CA ASN A 95 9.63 -17.25 -3.00
C ASN A 95 10.50 -18.28 -2.25
N LEU A 96 10.03 -18.85 -1.14
CA LEU A 96 10.77 -19.83 -0.34
C LEU A 96 10.49 -21.27 -0.79
N LYS A 97 11.53 -22.11 -0.77
CA LYS A 97 11.46 -23.55 -1.04
C LYS A 97 11.79 -24.38 0.19
N TYR A 98 11.51 -25.68 0.10
CA TYR A 98 11.90 -26.62 1.15
C TYR A 98 13.42 -26.58 1.38
N GLY A 99 13.83 -26.38 2.64
CA GLY A 99 15.23 -26.25 3.04
C GLY A 99 15.76 -24.82 3.11
N ASP A 100 15.03 -23.84 2.57
CA ASP A 100 15.42 -22.43 2.69
C ASP A 100 15.24 -21.92 4.12
N THR A 101 16.06 -20.93 4.50
CA THR A 101 15.99 -20.25 5.80
C THR A 101 15.60 -18.80 5.62
N LEU A 102 14.51 -18.39 6.28
CA LEU A 102 14.08 -16.99 6.37
C LEU A 102 14.60 -16.38 7.69
N THR A 103 15.34 -15.27 7.61
CA THR A 103 15.83 -14.54 8.79
C THR A 103 15.19 -13.16 8.88
N TYR A 104 14.52 -12.87 9.99
CA TYR A 104 14.04 -11.53 10.32
C TYR A 104 15.08 -10.74 11.11
N LEU A 105 15.54 -9.61 10.56
CA LEU A 105 16.55 -8.76 11.19
C LEU A 105 15.98 -7.76 12.20
N THR A 106 14.67 -7.54 12.19
CA THR A 106 13.97 -6.54 13.00
C THR A 106 13.29 -7.10 14.26
N GLY A 107 13.57 -8.36 14.63
CA GLY A 107 13.03 -9.02 15.83
C GLY A 107 11.88 -10.01 15.54
N CYS A 108 11.04 -10.31 16.55
CA CYS A 108 9.91 -11.23 16.37
C CYS A 108 8.91 -10.67 15.36
N HIS A 109 8.66 -11.43 14.31
CA HIS A 109 7.71 -11.01 13.29
C HIS A 109 6.28 -11.46 13.62
N MET A 110 5.29 -10.61 13.32
CA MET A 110 3.90 -10.78 13.72
C MET A 110 3.27 -12.09 13.22
N ILE A 111 3.66 -12.61 12.04
CA ILE A 111 3.12 -13.89 11.51
C ILE A 111 3.71 -15.12 12.21
N LEU A 112 4.88 -15.01 12.85
CA LEU A 112 5.56 -16.10 13.57
C LEU A 112 5.34 -16.01 15.08
N CYS A 113 4.96 -14.84 15.59
CA CYS A 113 4.79 -14.57 17.01
C CYS A 113 3.51 -15.20 17.62
N LYS A 114 2.83 -16.12 16.92
CA LYS A 114 1.82 -16.99 17.54
C LYS A 114 2.49 -18.20 18.18
N LYS A 115 3.10 -17.98 19.35
CA LYS A 115 3.29 -18.98 20.40
C LYS A 115 3.11 -18.33 21.76
#